data_AF-A0A336MNU9-F1
#
_entry.id   AF-A0A336MNU9-F1
#
_cell.length_a   1.000
_cell.length_b   1.000
_cell.length_c   1.000
_cell.angle_alpha   90.00
_cell.angle_beta   90.00
_cell.angle_gamma   90.00
#
_symmetry.space_group_name_H-M   'P 1'
#
loop_
_entity.id
_entity.type
_entity.pdbx_description
1 polymer ?
#
loop_
_entity_poly.entity_id
_entity_poly.type
_entity_poly.pdbx_seq_one_letter_code
_entity_poly.pdbx_strand_id
1 'polypeptide(L)'
;MHFSTNFRGTRRAFAYVIRFIENCRNRIRTKNNVTSINKKIDYTCISIPTISDELHAELKFIVSIQQVAFAQEYSALKNDRPIPKNSKLNNLAPFIKDDIIRVGGRIHKSKLKYDAKHQILLPKDHPFTNSLVSSHGTYNDVKCHPFSLLAALWSPTDP
;
A
#
# COMPACT_ATOMS: atom_id res chain seq x y z
N MET A 1 4.20 13.84 -24.88
CA MET A 1 5.13 12.74 -24.52
C MET A 1 4.33 11.66 -23.79
N HIS A 2 4.11 10.52 -24.44
CA HIS A 2 3.41 9.38 -23.81
C HIS A 2 4.39 8.69 -22.85
N PHE A 3 4.22 8.87 -21.54
CA PHE A 3 4.84 7.99 -20.56
C PHE A 3 4.13 6.64 -20.64
N SER A 4 4.73 5.66 -21.33
CA SER A 4 4.30 4.27 -21.20
C SER A 4 4.60 3.84 -19.77
N THR A 5 3.59 3.81 -18.90
CA THR A 5 3.76 3.40 -17.50
C THR A 5 4.01 1.89 -17.45
N ASN A 6 5.27 1.50 -17.33
CA ASN A 6 5.68 0.13 -17.05
C ASN A 6 5.40 -0.23 -15.56
N PHE A 7 4.16 0.01 -15.10
CA PHE A 7 3.73 -0.20 -13.72
C PHE A 7 3.97 -1.64 -13.26
N ARG A 8 3.83 -2.60 -14.18
CA ARG A 8 4.18 -4.01 -13.96
C ARG A 8 5.67 -4.21 -13.66
N GLY A 9 6.55 -3.54 -14.40
CA GLY A 9 7.99 -3.53 -14.12
C GLY A 9 8.30 -2.95 -12.73
N THR A 10 7.64 -1.86 -12.35
CA THR A 10 7.76 -1.26 -11.01
C THR A 10 7.28 -2.21 -9.91
N ARG A 11 6.13 -2.86 -10.07
CA ARG A 11 5.61 -3.86 -9.12
C ARG A 11 6.58 -5.02 -8.91
N ARG A 12 7.19 -5.51 -9.99
CA ARG A 12 8.21 -6.57 -9.93
C ARG A 12 9.47 -6.13 -9.21
N ALA A 13 9.94 -4.91 -9.48
CA ALA A 13 11.08 -4.35 -8.78
C ALA A 13 10.81 -4.29 -7.26
N PHE A 14 9.61 -3.85 -6.85
CA PHE A 14 9.22 -3.86 -5.45
C PHE A 14 9.15 -5.27 -4.87
N ALA A 15 8.64 -6.25 -5.60
CA ALA A 15 8.61 -7.64 -5.16
C ALA A 15 10.03 -8.19 -4.89
N TYR A 16 10.99 -7.89 -5.75
CA TYR A 16 12.39 -8.26 -5.50
C TYR A 16 12.98 -7.55 -4.28
N VAL A 17 12.71 -6.26 -4.09
CA VAL A 17 13.17 -5.50 -2.92
C VAL A 17 12.58 -6.08 -1.62
N ILE A 18 11.29 -6.38 -1.60
CA ILE A 18 10.63 -6.99 -0.43
C ILE A 18 11.22 -8.37 -0.13
N ARG A 19 11.39 -9.22 -1.14
CA ARG A 19 12.04 -10.53 -0.98
C ARG A 19 13.46 -10.39 -0.42
N PHE A 20 14.23 -9.42 -0.92
CA PHE A 20 15.58 -9.15 -0.41
C PHE A 20 15.56 -8.76 1.06
N ILE A 21 14.66 -7.84 1.46
CA ILE A 21 14.51 -7.42 2.86
C ILE A 21 14.11 -8.60 3.75
N GLU A 22 13.17 -9.44 3.30
CA GLU A 22 12.72 -10.64 4.03
C GLU A 22 13.86 -11.65 4.18
N ASN A 23 14.66 -11.86 3.13
CA ASN A 23 15.84 -12.72 3.19
C ASN A 23 16.89 -12.20 4.17
N CYS A 24 17.14 -10.89 4.19
CA CYS A 24 18.03 -10.26 5.16
C CYS A 24 17.51 -10.43 6.60
N ARG A 25 16.22 -10.18 6.85
CA ARG A 25 15.58 -10.38 8.17
C ARG A 25 15.63 -11.84 8.61
N ASN A 26 15.34 -12.77 7.70
CA ASN A 26 15.41 -14.21 7.97
C ASN A 26 16.83 -14.65 8.29
N ARG A 27 17.84 -14.10 7.61
CA ARG A 27 19.26 -14.37 7.89
C ARG A 27 19.65 -13.91 9.29
N ILE A 28 19.22 -12.71 9.70
CA ILE A 28 19.43 -12.20 11.06
C ILE A 28 18.70 -13.11 12.08
N ARG A 29 17.45 -13.48 11.81
CA ARG A 29 16.66 -14.37 12.69
C ARG A 29 17.29 -15.76 12.85
N THR A 30 17.82 -16.35 11.78
CA THR A 30 18.51 -17.65 11.84
C THR A 30 19.88 -17.58 12.49
N LYS A 31 20.54 -16.41 12.53
CA LYS A 31 21.78 -16.24 13.31
C LYS A 31 21.52 -16.29 14.82
N ASN A 32 20.33 -15.88 15.25
CA ASN A 32 19.93 -15.82 16.65
C ASN A 32 19.33 -17.13 17.19
N ASN A 33 18.88 -18.04 16.31
CA ASN A 33 18.40 -19.37 16.65
C ASN A 33 19.36 -20.41 16.04
N VAL A 34 20.26 -20.97 16.85
CA VAL A 34 21.14 -22.07 16.44
C VAL A 34 20.27 -23.30 16.21
N THR A 35 19.78 -23.48 14.99
CA THR A 35 19.14 -24.73 14.57
C THR A 35 19.48 -25.02 13.11
N SER A 36 20.54 -25.81 12.98
CA SER A 36 20.71 -26.93 12.05
C SER A 36 20.68 -26.67 10.53
N ILE A 37 21.87 -26.49 9.96
CA ILE A 37 22.59 -27.30 8.93
C ILE A 37 21.84 -27.86 7.68
N ASN A 38 20.51 -27.94 7.66
CA ASN A 38 19.70 -28.41 6.51
C ASN A 38 18.78 -27.31 5.95
N LYS A 39 19.29 -26.10 5.75
CA LYS A 39 18.51 -25.05 5.10
C LYS A 39 18.50 -25.32 3.59
N LYS A 40 17.39 -25.89 3.10
CA LYS A 40 17.08 -26.00 1.66
C LYS A 40 17.44 -24.68 0.98
N ILE A 41 18.23 -24.73 -0.09
CA ILE A 41 18.56 -23.53 -0.87
C ILE A 41 17.24 -22.93 -1.35
N ASP A 42 16.93 -21.74 -0.84
CA ASP A 42 15.70 -21.04 -1.18
C ASP A 42 15.90 -20.25 -2.47
N TYR A 43 15.54 -20.86 -3.59
CA TYR A 43 15.64 -20.26 -4.92
C TYR A 43 14.57 -19.18 -5.20
N THR A 44 13.72 -18.83 -4.22
CA THR A 44 12.69 -17.77 -4.41
C THR A 44 13.28 -16.39 -4.70
N CYS A 45 14.55 -16.12 -4.38
CA CYS A 45 15.18 -14.86 -4.74
C CYS A 45 15.54 -14.76 -6.24
N ILE A 46 15.61 -15.88 -6.96
CA ILE A 46 16.01 -15.95 -8.38
C ILE A 46 14.78 -16.10 -9.28
N SER A 47 13.69 -16.71 -8.78
CA SER A 47 12.47 -16.91 -9.57
C SER A 47 11.71 -15.61 -9.82
N ILE A 48 11.02 -15.55 -10.97
CA ILE A 48 10.12 -14.45 -11.30
C ILE A 48 9.04 -14.35 -10.21
N PRO A 49 8.78 -13.16 -9.64
CA PRO A 49 7.70 -12.95 -8.68
C PRO A 49 6.36 -13.43 -9.24
N THR A 50 5.62 -14.19 -8.42
CA THR A 50 4.25 -14.53 -8.75
C THR A 50 3.36 -13.30 -8.66
N ILE A 51 2.14 -13.37 -9.21
CA ILE A 51 1.16 -12.28 -9.06
C ILE A 51 0.88 -12.01 -7.57
N SER A 52 0.84 -13.05 -6.74
CA SER A 52 0.65 -12.91 -5.29
C SER A 52 1.81 -12.14 -4.64
N ASP A 53 3.05 -12.42 -5.05
CA ASP A 53 4.23 -11.70 -4.55
C ASP A 53 4.20 -10.23 -4.97
N GLU A 54 3.84 -9.96 -6.23
CA GLU A 54 3.69 -8.59 -6.74
C GLU A 54 2.61 -7.81 -5.97
N LEU A 55 1.46 -8.43 -5.68
CA LEU A 55 0.37 -7.82 -4.92
C LEU A 55 0.75 -7.57 -3.45
N HIS A 56 1.42 -8.55 -2.81
CA HIS A 56 1.89 -8.41 -1.44
C HIS A 56 2.94 -7.30 -1.30
N ALA A 57 3.86 -7.23 -2.26
CA ALA A 57 4.87 -6.18 -2.30
C ALA A 57 4.25 -4.79 -2.50
N GLU A 58 3.23 -4.71 -3.35
CA GLU A 58 2.45 -3.48 -3.55
C GLU A 58 1.81 -3.01 -2.24
N LEU A 59 1.14 -3.89 -1.50
CA LEU A 59 0.53 -3.56 -0.21
C LEU A 59 1.56 -3.08 0.82
N LYS A 60 2.72 -3.75 0.91
CA LYS A 60 3.80 -3.33 1.82
C LYS A 60 4.35 -1.96 1.45
N PHE A 61 4.45 -1.68 0.16
CA PHE A 61 4.91 -0.39 -0.31
C PHE A 61 3.89 0.71 -0.01
N ILE A 62 2.59 0.44 -0.21
CA ILE A 62 1.49 1.32 0.20
C ILE A 62 1.57 1.67 1.69
N VAL A 63 1.73 0.66 2.56
CA VAL A 63 1.86 0.88 4.01
C VAL A 63 3.06 1.77 4.32
N SER A 64 4.19 1.54 3.64
CA SER A 64 5.40 2.34 3.82
C SER A 64 5.18 3.80 3.42
N ILE A 65 4.48 4.04 2.30
CA ILE A 65 4.09 5.39 1.86
C ILE A 65 3.20 6.06 2.91
N GLN A 66 2.20 5.34 3.44
CA GLN A 66 1.28 5.89 4.46
C GLN A 66 2.00 6.23 5.76
N GLN A 67 2.93 5.38 6.21
CA GLN A 67 3.72 5.63 7.42
C GLN A 67 4.58 6.90 7.30
N VAL A 68 5.06 7.21 6.10
CA VAL A 68 5.85 8.43 5.86
C VAL A 68 4.95 9.65 5.68
N ALA A 69 3.94 9.55 4.80
CA ALA A 69 3.12 10.69 4.41
C ALA A 69 2.07 11.09 5.46
N PHE A 70 1.60 10.12 6.25
CA PHE A 70 0.56 10.30 7.26
C PHE A 70 1.08 9.87 8.64
N ALA A 71 2.35 10.16 8.97
CA ALA A 71 3.01 9.61 10.15
C ALA A 71 2.24 9.85 11.46
N GLN A 72 1.67 11.05 11.63
CA GLN A 72 0.90 11.41 12.82
C GLN A 72 -0.43 10.65 12.88
N GLU A 73 -1.17 10.63 11.76
CA GLU A 73 -2.44 9.91 11.65
C GLU A 73 -2.24 8.41 11.77
N TYR A 74 -1.20 7.85 11.15
CA TYR A 74 -0.86 6.45 11.20
C TYR A 74 -0.56 6.02 12.64
N SER A 75 0.28 6.79 13.35
CA SER A 75 0.60 6.53 14.75
C SER A 75 -0.66 6.63 15.64
N ALA A 76 -1.48 7.66 15.45
CA ALA A 76 -2.71 7.82 16.22
C ALA A 76 -3.68 6.65 15.99
N LEU A 77 -3.99 6.34 14.73
CA LEU A 77 -4.90 5.24 14.37
C LEU A 77 -4.38 3.87 14.83
N LYS A 78 -3.07 3.63 14.78
CA LYS A 78 -2.48 2.35 15.20
C LYS A 78 -2.53 2.15 16.72
N ASN A 79 -2.63 3.24 17.48
CA ASN A 79 -2.75 3.22 18.93
C ASN A 79 -4.20 3.48 19.39
N ASP A 80 -5.18 3.36 18.50
CA ASP A 80 -6.60 3.64 18.77
C ASP A 80 -6.85 5.04 19.37
N ARG A 81 -6.03 6.02 18.97
CA ARG A 81 -6.15 7.43 19.38
C ARG A 81 -6.82 8.26 18.29
N PRO A 82 -7.52 9.35 18.66
CA PRO A 82 -8.01 10.32 17.69
C PRO A 82 -6.85 10.90 16.89
N ILE A 83 -7.03 11.01 15.57
CA ILE A 83 -6.07 11.71 14.71
C ILE A 83 -6.08 13.23 14.99
N PRO A 84 -5.01 13.96 14.66
CA PRO A 84 -4.95 15.41 14.87
C PRO A 84 -6.15 16.13 14.22
N LYS A 85 -6.80 17.04 14.95
CA LYS A 85 -8.01 17.77 14.46
C LYS A 85 -7.76 18.58 13.19
N ASN A 86 -6.53 19.04 12.98
CA ASN A 86 -6.10 19.77 11.79
C ASN A 86 -5.71 18.84 10.61
N SER A 87 -5.77 17.52 10.80
CA SER A 87 -5.50 16.57 9.72
C SER A 87 -6.57 16.68 8.64
N LYS A 88 -6.10 16.71 7.39
CA LYS A 88 -6.94 16.67 6.19
C LYS A 88 -7.71 15.35 6.07
N LEU A 89 -7.28 14.30 6.78
CA LEU A 89 -7.92 12.99 6.73
C LEU A 89 -9.19 12.91 7.58
N ASN A 90 -9.45 13.84 8.52
CA ASN A 90 -10.63 13.78 9.40
C ASN A 90 -11.96 13.62 8.66
N ASN A 91 -12.13 14.34 7.54
CA ASN A 91 -13.35 14.32 6.74
C ASN A 91 -13.59 12.97 6.03
N LEU A 92 -12.59 12.08 6.01
CA LEU A 92 -12.63 10.77 5.38
C LEU A 92 -12.88 9.64 6.39
N ALA A 93 -13.13 9.97 7.66
CA ALA A 93 -13.32 9.02 8.76
C ALA A 93 -12.30 7.86 8.72
N PRO A 94 -10.99 8.18 8.77
CA PRO A 94 -9.95 7.23 8.45
C PRO A 94 -9.83 6.18 9.56
N PHE A 95 -9.54 4.95 9.18
CA PHE A 95 -9.27 3.85 10.11
C PHE A 95 -8.18 2.95 9.57
N ILE A 96 -7.54 2.18 10.46
CA ILE A 96 -6.55 1.17 10.07
C ILE A 96 -7.20 -0.21 10.02
N LYS A 97 -6.92 -0.95 8.94
CA LYS A 97 -7.17 -2.38 8.84
C LYS A 97 -6.04 -3.02 8.05
N ASP A 98 -5.52 -4.15 8.56
CA ASP A 98 -4.38 -4.85 7.96
C ASP A 98 -3.16 -3.93 7.77
N ASP A 99 -2.88 -3.09 8.78
CA ASP A 99 -1.84 -2.04 8.79
C ASP A 99 -1.98 -0.93 7.73
N ILE A 100 -3.12 -0.88 7.02
CA ILE A 100 -3.39 0.08 5.95
C ILE A 100 -4.45 1.09 6.40
N ILE A 101 -4.17 2.39 6.19
CA ILE A 101 -5.16 3.46 6.39
C ILE A 101 -6.19 3.42 5.26
N ARG A 102 -7.47 3.35 5.62
CA ARG A 102 -8.62 3.28 4.71
C ARG A 102 -9.67 4.34 5.07
N VAL A 103 -10.53 4.66 4.10
CA VAL A 103 -11.65 5.59 4.24
C VAL A 103 -12.85 4.91 4.91
N GLY A 104 -13.42 5.56 5.91
CA GLY A 104 -14.67 5.18 6.57
C GLY A 104 -15.90 5.89 6.00
N GLY A 105 -17.07 5.66 6.60
CA GLY A 105 -18.30 6.43 6.34
C GLY A 105 -19.01 6.20 4.98
N ARG A 106 -18.39 5.53 4.01
CA ARG A 106 -19.03 5.22 2.71
C ARG A 106 -20.08 4.12 2.85
N ILE A 107 -21.35 4.52 2.87
CA ILE A 107 -22.59 3.73 2.73
C ILE A 107 -22.50 2.26 3.19
N HIS A 108 -22.72 2.05 4.49
CA HIS A 108 -22.83 0.72 5.11
C HIS A 108 -23.89 -0.18 4.44
N LYS A 109 -24.95 0.39 3.86
CA LYS A 109 -26.06 -0.32 3.22
C LYS A 109 -25.87 -0.64 1.73
N SER A 110 -24.74 -0.29 1.13
CA SER A 110 -24.50 -0.57 -0.30
C SER A 110 -24.09 -2.03 -0.53
N LYS A 111 -24.47 -2.60 -1.69
CA LYS A 111 -24.02 -3.95 -2.15
C LYS A 111 -22.58 -3.97 -2.67
N LEU A 112 -21.79 -2.93 -2.38
CA LEU A 112 -20.41 -2.80 -2.83
C LEU A 112 -19.48 -3.78 -2.08
N LYS A 113 -18.46 -4.26 -2.78
CA LYS A 113 -17.35 -5.04 -2.19
C LYS A 113 -16.61 -4.21 -1.14
N TYR A 114 -15.98 -4.90 -0.19
CA TYR A 114 -15.28 -4.27 0.94
C TYR A 114 -14.27 -3.21 0.50
N ASP A 115 -13.37 -3.53 -0.44
CA ASP A 115 -12.35 -2.57 -0.89
C ASP A 115 -12.94 -1.36 -1.61
N ALA A 116 -14.05 -1.53 -2.32
CA ALA A 116 -14.76 -0.43 -2.96
C ALA A 116 -15.42 0.52 -1.93
N LYS A 117 -15.89 -0.03 -0.80
CA LYS A 117 -16.41 0.76 0.33
C LYS A 117 -15.28 1.47 1.08
N HIS A 118 -14.21 0.72 1.38
CA HIS A 118 -13.11 1.12 2.24
C HIS A 118 -11.83 1.28 1.44
N GLN A 119 -11.85 2.30 0.59
CA GLN A 119 -10.72 2.61 -0.28
C GLN A 119 -9.49 2.97 0.53
N ILE A 120 -8.33 2.52 0.08
CA ILE A 120 -7.04 2.83 0.71
C ILE A 120 -6.69 4.30 0.46
N LEU A 121 -6.14 4.97 1.47
CA LEU A 121 -5.71 6.36 1.36
C LEU A 121 -4.26 6.46 0.88
N LEU A 122 -4.03 7.15 -0.23
CA LEU A 122 -2.68 7.46 -0.72
C LEU A 122 -2.46 8.97 -0.83
N PRO A 123 -1.23 9.45 -0.57
CA PRO A 123 -0.86 10.83 -0.81
C PRO A 123 -0.95 11.13 -2.31
N LYS A 124 -1.65 12.21 -2.66
CA LYS A 124 -1.91 12.64 -4.04
C LYS A 124 -0.62 12.83 -4.83
N ASP A 125 0.35 13.54 -4.25
CA ASP A 125 1.54 14.01 -4.98
C ASP A 125 2.69 12.97 -4.99
N HIS A 126 2.42 11.73 -4.59
CA HIS A 126 3.43 10.69 -4.59
C HIS A 126 3.55 10.02 -5.97
N PRO A 127 4.76 9.83 -6.53
CA PRO A 127 4.95 9.25 -7.87
C PRO A 127 4.29 7.88 -8.05
N PHE A 128 4.27 7.06 -6.99
CA PHE A 128 3.55 5.78 -7.00
C PHE A 128 2.04 5.97 -7.22
N THR A 129 1.41 6.91 -6.51
CA THR A 129 -0.01 7.23 -6.67
C THR A 129 -0.30 7.67 -8.09
N ASN A 130 0.53 8.55 -8.65
CA ASN A 130 0.37 9.02 -10.03
C ASN A 130 0.56 7.90 -11.06
N SER A 131 1.58 7.06 -10.90
CA SER A 131 1.87 5.93 -11.78
C SER A 131 0.72 4.92 -11.79
N LEU A 132 0.21 4.60 -10.61
CA LEU A 132 -0.93 3.74 -10.39
C LEU A 132 -2.21 4.32 -11.02
N VAL A 133 -2.57 5.56 -10.71
CA VAL A 133 -3.76 6.24 -11.30
C VAL A 133 -3.65 6.28 -12.83
N SER A 134 -2.46 6.58 -13.37
CA SER A 134 -2.22 6.64 -14.81
C SER A 134 -2.29 5.26 -15.47
N SER A 135 -1.81 4.21 -14.79
CA SER A 135 -1.88 2.82 -15.28
C SER A 135 -3.30 2.28 -15.37
N HIS A 136 -4.22 2.82 -14.56
CA HIS A 136 -5.60 2.38 -14.49
C HIS A 136 -6.60 3.19 -15.33
N GLY A 137 -6.16 4.30 -15.96
CA GLY A 137 -6.90 5.05 -16.99
C GLY A 137 -8.34 5.43 -16.63
N THR A 138 -8.58 6.73 -16.39
CA THR A 138 -9.90 7.40 -16.52
C THR A 138 -11.11 6.68 -15.89
N TYR A 139 -11.49 7.11 -14.68
CA TYR A 139 -12.87 7.24 -14.20
C TYR A 139 -13.92 6.33 -14.89
N ASN A 140 -14.12 5.11 -14.38
CA ASN A 140 -15.41 4.41 -14.22
C ASN A 140 -15.27 2.93 -13.86
N ASP A 141 -14.08 2.33 -14.00
CA ASP A 141 -13.86 0.90 -13.70
C ASP A 141 -13.05 0.65 -12.42
N VAL A 142 -13.41 1.36 -11.37
CA VAL A 142 -12.96 1.12 -9.97
C VAL A 142 -13.36 -0.29 -9.47
N LYS A 143 -14.07 -1.07 -10.28
CA LYS A 143 -14.50 -2.45 -9.99
C LYS A 143 -13.39 -3.50 -10.17
N CYS A 144 -12.28 -3.19 -10.85
CA CYS A 144 -11.36 -4.22 -11.34
C CYS A 144 -9.99 -4.31 -10.65
N HIS A 145 -9.57 -3.35 -9.83
CA HIS A 145 -8.36 -3.51 -9.02
C HIS A 145 -8.69 -4.15 -7.67
N PRO A 146 -7.98 -5.22 -7.23
CA PRO A 146 -8.23 -5.85 -5.93
C PRO A 146 -8.09 -4.86 -4.76
N PHE A 147 -7.32 -3.80 -4.96
CA PHE A 147 -7.19 -2.70 -4.01
C PHE A 147 -7.82 -1.46 -4.66
N SER A 148 -9.07 -1.14 -4.36
CA SER A 148 -9.67 0.12 -4.80
C SER A 148 -9.04 1.25 -3.96
N LEU A 149 -8.41 2.23 -4.60
CA LEU A 149 -7.57 3.25 -3.94
C LEU A 149 -8.20 4.64 -4.12
N LEU A 150 -8.12 5.47 -3.08
CA LEU A 150 -8.46 6.88 -3.14
C LEU A 150 -7.18 7.72 -3.02
N ALA A 151 -6.89 8.55 -4.01
CA ALA A 151 -5.95 9.64 -3.83
C ALA A 151 -6.63 10.70 -2.94
N ALA A 152 -6.02 11.01 -1.79
CA ALA A 152 -6.55 12.01 -0.88
C ALA A 152 -6.56 13.39 -1.58
N LEU A 153 -7.74 13.81 -2.05
CA LEU A 153 -8.01 15.08 -2.72
C LEU A 153 -7.98 16.23 -1.70
N TRP A 154 -6.95 17.09 -1.74
CA TRP A 154 -7.04 18.54 -1.45
C TRP A 154 -5.76 19.28 -1.91
N SER A 155 -5.89 20.24 -2.83
CA SER A 155 -4.81 21.16 -3.23
C SER A 155 -4.73 22.36 -2.26
N PRO A 156 -3.54 22.89 -1.95
CA PRO A 156 -3.36 24.17 -1.27
C PRO A 156 -3.16 25.30 -2.31
N THR A 157 -4.15 25.57 -3.15
CA THR A 157 -4.19 26.78 -3.98
C THR A 157 -5.62 27.03 -4.39
N ASP A 158 -6.35 27.78 -3.59
CA ASP A 158 -7.30 28.80 -4.06
C ASP A 158 -7.19 29.95 -3.05
N PRO A 159 -7.05 31.21 -3.50
CA PRO A 159 -6.97 32.39 -2.63
C PRO A 159 -8.25 32.61 -1.82
#